data_AF-A0A2E7TP55-F1
#
_entry.id   AF-A0A2E7TP55-F1
#
_cell.length_a   1.000
_cell.length_b   1.000
_cell.length_c   1.000
_cell.angle_alpha   90.00
_cell.angle_beta   90.00
_cell.angle_gamma   90.00
#
_symmetry.space_group_name_H-M   'P 1'
#
loop_
_entity.id
_entity.type
_entity.pdbx_description
1 polymer ?
#
loop_
_entity_poly.entity_id
_entity_poly.type
_entity_poly.pdbx_seq_one_letter_code
_entity_poly.pdbx_strand_id
1 'polypeptide(L)'
;MKITTQILLLIFLMGCSPTNPKGKGISTSKGTVKNGELINGRRFPKKGSNYKYFSKITYFLKNRAWVNAKVLDITIEAYKECEITMPKRKFLLMECSHKKGGKMWPHKTHQNGTSIDFASPLKKNEKPYHGDHWKGIFHYAMNFDSLGRYKRNKKISIDFEAMAKHILALDKAAKKRNMYVKKVLLKINLKDDFFKTQSGKKVKAKGIYFAKYLPKLIDNAHDDHYHIDFAFKK
;
A
#
# COMPACT_ATOMS: atom_id res chain seq x y z
N MET A 1 64.09 6.95 0.13
CA MET A 1 63.43 7.99 0.93
C MET A 1 62.00 8.19 0.42
N LYS A 2 61.02 7.88 1.28
CA LYS A 2 59.57 8.17 1.24
C LYS A 2 58.78 7.89 -0.05
N ILE A 3 58.29 6.65 -0.14
CA ILE A 3 57.07 6.30 -0.89
C ILE A 3 55.89 6.77 -0.02
N THR A 4 55.26 7.89 -0.36
CA THR A 4 54.01 8.32 0.28
C THR A 4 52.85 7.59 -0.35
N THR A 5 52.41 6.52 0.31
CA THR A 5 51.17 5.81 0.01
C THR A 5 49.98 6.72 0.38
N GLN A 6 49.41 7.43 -0.60
CA GLN A 6 48.10 8.06 -0.42
C GLN A 6 47.03 6.96 -0.45
N ILE A 7 46.54 6.62 0.74
CA ILE A 7 45.35 5.79 0.91
C ILE A 7 44.15 6.60 0.40
N LEU A 8 43.67 6.27 -0.80
CA LEU A 8 42.43 6.81 -1.33
C LEU A 8 41.27 6.16 -0.56
N LEU A 9 40.80 6.83 0.48
CA LEU A 9 39.63 6.42 1.25
C LEU A 9 38.38 6.63 0.38
N LEU A 10 38.01 5.61 -0.40
CA LEU A 10 36.74 5.54 -1.12
C LEU A 10 35.62 5.37 -0.08
N ILE A 11 35.15 6.49 0.47
CA ILE A 11 33.90 6.53 1.23
C ILE A 11 32.79 6.20 0.23
N PHE A 12 32.36 4.95 0.25
CA PHE A 12 31.16 4.50 -0.44
C PHE A 12 29.97 5.16 0.27
N LEU A 13 29.64 6.39 -0.11
CA LEU A 13 28.36 7.02 0.20
C LEU A 13 27.28 6.17 -0.49
N MET A 14 26.85 5.09 0.16
CA MET A 14 25.55 4.49 -0.11
C MET A 14 24.53 5.59 0.17
N GLY A 15 24.17 6.33 -0.88
CA GLY A 15 23.19 7.38 -0.83
C GLY A 15 21.93 6.85 -0.15
N CYS A 16 21.69 7.27 1.08
CA CYS A 16 20.39 7.20 1.71
C CYS A 16 19.45 7.95 0.76
N SER A 17 18.72 7.20 -0.06
CA SER A 17 17.59 7.75 -0.80
C SER A 17 16.73 8.47 0.24
N PRO A 18 16.37 9.75 0.05
CA PRO A 18 15.72 10.52 1.10
C PRO A 18 14.47 9.76 1.57
N THR A 19 14.54 9.26 2.80
CA THR A 19 13.46 8.60 3.53
C THR A 19 12.41 9.61 3.96
N ASN A 20 12.70 10.90 3.84
CA ASN A 20 11.81 11.97 4.23
C ASN A 20 10.69 12.15 3.18
N PRO A 21 9.42 12.10 3.58
CA PRO A 21 8.29 12.37 2.70
C PRO A 21 8.37 13.81 2.15
N LYS A 22 7.95 14.01 0.89
CA LYS A 22 7.91 15.37 0.30
C LYS A 22 6.61 16.07 0.67
N GLY A 23 6.66 17.38 0.89
CA GLY A 23 5.49 18.23 1.20
C GLY A 23 5.69 18.97 2.53
N LYS A 24 5.01 20.11 2.71
CA LYS A 24 5.12 20.97 3.91
C LYS A 24 3.77 21.62 4.23
N GLY A 25 3.65 22.24 5.41
CA GLY A 25 2.43 22.92 5.86
C GLY A 25 1.33 21.98 6.35
N ILE A 26 0.22 22.54 6.84
CA ILE A 26 -0.94 21.80 7.36
C ILE A 26 -1.63 21.06 6.22
N SER A 27 -1.68 19.73 6.30
CA SER A 27 -2.26 18.86 5.28
C SER A 27 -3.76 18.66 5.51
N THR A 28 -4.57 19.02 4.53
CA THR A 28 -6.04 18.98 4.63
C THR A 28 -6.64 18.20 3.47
N SER A 29 -7.58 17.32 3.80
CA SER A 29 -8.39 16.57 2.83
C SER A 29 -9.78 17.19 2.79
N LYS A 30 -10.19 17.72 1.63
CA LYS A 30 -11.53 18.30 1.44
C LYS A 30 -12.41 17.38 0.60
N GLY A 31 -13.72 17.44 0.84
CA GLY A 31 -14.71 16.67 0.10
C GLY A 31 -14.61 15.16 0.35
N THR A 32 -14.93 14.38 -0.68
CA THR A 32 -14.99 12.91 -0.59
C THR A 32 -13.89 12.27 -1.45
N VAL A 33 -13.69 10.96 -1.27
CA VAL A 33 -12.75 10.18 -2.09
C VAL A 33 -13.09 10.21 -3.59
N LYS A 34 -14.32 10.57 -3.99
CA LYS A 34 -14.78 10.66 -5.39
C LYS A 34 -15.00 12.08 -5.92
N ASN A 35 -14.93 13.07 -5.05
CA ASN A 35 -15.08 14.49 -5.40
C ASN A 35 -14.39 15.29 -4.29
N GLY A 36 -13.09 15.48 -4.42
CA GLY A 36 -12.30 16.01 -3.33
C GLY A 36 -10.97 16.59 -3.77
N GLU A 37 -10.30 17.19 -2.80
CA GLU A 37 -9.05 17.91 -2.97
C GLU A 37 -8.08 17.54 -1.85
N LEU A 38 -6.79 17.51 -2.18
CA LEU A 38 -5.72 17.34 -1.21
C LEU A 38 -4.89 18.62 -1.16
N ILE A 39 -4.94 19.31 -0.03
CA ILE A 39 -4.15 20.51 0.22
C ILE A 39 -2.92 20.12 1.04
N ASN A 40 -1.75 20.58 0.59
CA ASN A 40 -0.47 20.32 1.27
C ASN A 40 -0.25 18.83 1.56
N GLY A 41 -0.53 17.97 0.57
CA GLY A 41 -0.31 16.52 0.69
C GLY A 41 1.15 16.15 0.99
N ARG A 42 1.35 14.91 1.42
CA ARG A 42 2.67 14.28 1.56
C ARG A 42 2.85 13.20 0.51
N ARG A 43 3.99 13.23 -0.17
CA ARG A 43 4.38 12.17 -1.09
C ARG A 43 5.15 11.10 -0.35
N PHE A 44 4.75 9.85 -0.51
CA PHE A 44 5.51 8.72 0.00
C PHE A 44 6.94 8.70 -0.53
N PRO A 45 7.93 8.33 0.31
CA PRO A 45 9.21 7.86 -0.18
C PRO A 45 9.01 6.67 -1.12
N LYS A 46 9.86 6.55 -2.14
CA LYS A 46 9.75 5.48 -3.13
C LYS A 46 9.97 4.08 -2.52
N LYS A 47 10.70 3.98 -1.42
CA LYS A 47 10.98 2.74 -0.68
C LYS A 47 11.23 3.04 0.78
N GLY A 48 10.93 2.07 1.64
CA GLY A 48 11.39 1.96 3.03
C GLY A 48 12.03 0.59 3.27
N SER A 49 12.19 0.19 4.52
CA SER A 49 12.88 -1.06 4.88
C SER A 49 12.12 -2.30 4.37
N ASN A 50 10.79 -2.32 4.51
CA ASN A 50 9.93 -3.43 4.08
C ASN A 50 8.84 -3.06 3.06
N TYR A 51 8.95 -1.92 2.37
CA TYR A 51 8.02 -1.59 1.29
C TYR A 51 8.71 -0.86 0.15
N LYS A 52 8.09 -0.90 -1.03
CA LYS A 52 8.41 0.02 -2.12
C LYS A 52 7.18 0.41 -2.90
N TYR A 53 7.24 1.58 -3.53
CA TYR A 53 6.23 2.01 -4.48
C TYR A 53 6.36 1.19 -5.77
N PHE A 54 5.24 0.64 -6.24
CA PHE A 54 5.21 -0.41 -7.25
C PHE A 54 5.77 0.03 -8.62
N SER A 55 5.41 1.22 -9.10
CA SER A 55 5.66 1.64 -10.48
C SER A 55 6.42 2.97 -10.56
N LYS A 56 7.56 2.95 -11.27
CA LYS A 56 8.32 4.18 -11.56
C LYS A 56 7.50 5.17 -12.41
N ILE A 57 6.72 4.66 -13.37
CA ILE A 57 5.88 5.48 -14.26
C ILE A 57 4.83 6.24 -13.46
N THR A 58 4.08 5.55 -12.58
CA THR A 58 3.02 6.22 -11.81
C THR A 58 3.59 7.13 -10.72
N TYR A 59 4.79 6.83 -10.20
CA TYR A 59 5.48 7.65 -9.21
C TYR A 59 6.06 8.95 -9.78
N PHE A 60 6.79 8.88 -10.90
CA PHE A 60 7.53 10.02 -11.46
C PHE A 60 6.73 10.77 -12.51
N LEU A 61 6.08 10.06 -13.44
CA LEU A 61 5.39 10.69 -14.56
C LEU A 61 3.95 11.07 -14.17
N LYS A 62 3.19 10.15 -13.58
CA LYS A 62 1.79 10.44 -13.17
C LYS A 62 1.69 11.15 -11.81
N ASN A 63 2.77 11.17 -11.03
CA ASN A 63 2.85 11.83 -9.74
C ASN A 63 1.71 11.45 -8.77
N ARG A 64 1.47 10.14 -8.59
CA ARG A 64 0.31 9.54 -7.87
C ARG A 64 0.58 8.99 -6.47
N ALA A 65 1.69 9.37 -5.86
CA ALA A 65 2.10 8.84 -4.55
C ALA A 65 1.76 9.80 -3.39
N TRP A 66 0.74 10.66 -3.53
CA TRP A 66 0.40 11.68 -2.54
C TRP A 66 -0.79 11.30 -1.69
N VAL A 67 -0.74 11.61 -0.40
CA VAL A 67 -1.81 11.40 0.57
C VAL A 67 -1.85 12.54 1.58
N ASN A 68 -2.87 12.55 2.44
CA ASN A 68 -2.87 13.38 3.64
C ASN A 68 -1.68 13.01 4.55
N ALA A 69 -1.09 13.98 5.24
CA ALA A 69 0.03 13.74 6.17
C ALA A 69 -0.28 12.64 7.21
N LYS A 70 -1.48 12.61 7.79
CA LYS A 70 -1.84 11.56 8.75
C LYS A 70 -1.87 10.19 8.10
N VAL A 71 -2.38 10.07 6.87
CA VAL A 71 -2.45 8.80 6.14
C VAL A 71 -1.06 8.27 5.80
N LEU A 72 -0.13 9.17 5.46
CA LEU A 72 1.29 8.82 5.31
C LEU A 72 1.83 8.22 6.62
N ASP A 73 1.68 8.92 7.74
CA ASP A 73 2.22 8.49 9.04
C ASP A 73 1.60 7.16 9.50
N ILE A 74 0.30 6.96 9.29
CA ILE A 74 -0.42 5.70 9.54
C ILE A 74 0.26 4.55 8.79
N THR A 75 0.51 4.76 7.50
CA THR A 75 1.04 3.73 6.62
C THR A 75 2.50 3.40 6.98
N ILE A 76 3.33 4.42 7.26
CA ILE A 76 4.72 4.21 7.68
C ILE A 76 4.79 3.48 9.03
N GLU A 77 3.94 3.83 10.00
CA GLU A 77 3.91 3.13 11.28
C GLU A 77 3.41 1.67 11.12
N ALA A 78 2.38 1.45 10.30
CA ALA A 78 1.90 0.10 10.01
C ALA A 78 3.00 -0.76 9.37
N TYR A 79 3.80 -0.19 8.47
CA TYR A 79 4.95 -0.87 7.90
C TYR A 79 6.01 -1.22 8.95
N LYS A 80 6.34 -0.31 9.88
CA LYS A 80 7.24 -0.61 11.01
C LYS A 80 6.73 -1.76 11.89
N GLU A 81 5.43 -1.81 12.17
CA GLU A 81 4.84 -2.94 12.90
C GLU A 81 4.91 -4.25 12.10
N CYS A 82 4.77 -4.18 10.77
CA CYS A 82 4.96 -5.32 9.89
C CYS A 82 6.43 -5.77 9.78
N GLU A 83 7.41 -4.88 9.94
CA GLU A 83 8.84 -5.26 10.02
C GLU A 83 9.09 -6.20 11.20
N ILE A 84 8.43 -5.96 12.33
CA ILE A 84 8.55 -6.76 13.54
C ILE A 84 7.76 -8.07 13.40
N THR A 85 6.50 -7.98 12.97
CA THR A 85 5.57 -9.13 12.97
C THR A 85 5.73 -10.05 11.76
N MET A 86 6.35 -9.56 10.69
CA MET A 86 6.56 -10.26 9.42
C MET A 86 7.92 -9.88 8.79
N PRO A 87 9.06 -10.16 9.45
CA PRO A 87 10.38 -9.61 9.08
C PRO A 87 10.87 -9.98 7.68
N LYS A 88 10.37 -11.08 7.10
CA LYS A 88 10.71 -11.53 5.74
C LYS A 88 9.81 -10.93 4.65
N ARG A 89 8.78 -10.17 5.02
CA ARG A 89 7.79 -9.62 4.08
C ARG A 89 8.24 -8.26 3.56
N LYS A 90 8.09 -8.07 2.24
CA LYS A 90 8.14 -6.76 1.59
C LYS A 90 6.79 -6.46 0.94
N PHE A 91 6.30 -5.24 1.10
CA PHE A 91 5.03 -4.78 0.54
C PHE A 91 5.23 -3.92 -0.70
N LEU A 92 4.20 -3.89 -1.57
CA LEU A 92 4.08 -2.89 -2.62
C LEU A 92 2.99 -1.89 -2.25
N LEU A 93 3.41 -0.64 -2.09
CA LEU A 93 2.51 0.51 -2.07
C LEU A 93 2.14 0.82 -3.53
N MET A 94 0.84 0.84 -3.84
CA MET A 94 0.35 1.15 -5.18
C MET A 94 -0.19 2.58 -5.23
N GLU A 95 -1.29 2.79 -5.93
CA GLU A 95 -1.75 4.13 -6.28
C GLU A 95 -2.38 4.84 -5.08
N CYS A 96 -2.07 6.13 -4.98
CA CYS A 96 -2.64 7.07 -4.01
C CYS A 96 -3.29 8.23 -4.78
N SER A 97 -3.23 9.45 -4.27
CA SER A 97 -3.73 10.65 -4.96
C SER A 97 -2.67 11.37 -5.81
N HIS A 98 -3.15 12.26 -6.68
CA HIS A 98 -2.36 13.37 -7.20
C HIS A 98 -1.97 14.37 -6.10
N LYS A 99 -0.92 15.18 -6.35
CA LYS A 99 -0.41 16.17 -5.39
C LYS A 99 -1.48 17.11 -4.81
N LYS A 100 -2.43 17.52 -5.64
CA LYS A 100 -3.56 18.38 -5.27
C LYS A 100 -4.89 17.62 -5.13
N GLY A 101 -4.86 16.29 -5.22
CA GLY A 101 -6.09 15.50 -5.27
C GLY A 101 -6.82 15.64 -6.62
N GLY A 102 -8.16 15.60 -6.59
CA GLY A 102 -9.02 15.72 -7.76
C GLY A 102 -9.13 14.44 -8.60
N LYS A 103 -9.88 14.53 -9.71
CA LYS A 103 -10.17 13.41 -10.63
C LYS A 103 -8.88 12.72 -11.11
N MET A 104 -8.87 11.38 -11.09
CA MET A 104 -7.67 10.59 -11.41
C MET A 104 -7.98 9.43 -12.36
N TRP A 105 -8.03 9.65 -13.67
CA TRP A 105 -8.31 8.57 -14.62
C TRP A 105 -7.27 7.41 -14.57
N PRO A 106 -7.65 6.12 -14.58
CA PRO A 106 -9.00 5.58 -14.68
C PRO A 106 -9.72 5.40 -13.33
N HIS A 107 -9.05 5.70 -12.22
CA HIS A 107 -9.64 5.60 -10.87
C HIS A 107 -10.74 6.65 -10.68
N LYS A 108 -11.87 6.20 -10.13
CA LYS A 108 -12.98 7.10 -9.77
C LYS A 108 -12.84 7.66 -8.35
N THR A 109 -11.97 7.08 -7.53
CA THR A 109 -11.70 7.47 -6.13
C THR A 109 -10.35 8.20 -6.00
N HIS A 110 -9.69 8.14 -4.82
CA HIS A 110 -8.37 8.72 -4.56
C HIS A 110 -8.28 10.25 -4.69
N GLN A 111 -9.39 10.98 -4.62
CA GLN A 111 -9.36 12.41 -4.93
C GLN A 111 -8.94 13.31 -3.77
N ASN A 112 -9.05 12.88 -2.51
CA ASN A 112 -8.85 13.75 -1.34
C ASN A 112 -7.62 13.36 -0.49
N GLY A 113 -6.77 12.42 -0.93
CA GLY A 113 -5.60 11.98 -0.18
C GLY A 113 -5.88 11.00 0.96
N THR A 114 -7.09 10.41 1.05
CA THR A 114 -7.43 9.45 2.10
C THR A 114 -7.65 8.03 1.60
N SER A 115 -7.19 7.71 0.38
CA SER A 115 -7.28 6.36 -0.19
C SER A 115 -5.90 5.88 -0.63
N ILE A 116 -5.66 4.57 -0.50
CA ILE A 116 -4.44 3.90 -0.96
C ILE A 116 -4.80 2.53 -1.53
N ASP A 117 -4.21 2.19 -2.68
CA ASP A 117 -4.16 0.82 -3.20
C ASP A 117 -2.87 0.16 -2.70
N PHE A 118 -2.98 -1.09 -2.27
CA PHE A 118 -1.85 -1.94 -1.87
C PHE A 118 -1.90 -3.23 -2.66
N ALA A 119 -0.75 -3.68 -3.19
CA ALA A 119 -0.72 -4.98 -3.84
C ALA A 119 -1.00 -6.07 -2.82
N SER A 120 -1.74 -7.10 -3.23
CA SER A 120 -1.97 -8.29 -2.43
C SER A 120 -0.62 -8.97 -2.15
N PRO A 121 -0.22 -9.15 -0.87
CA PRO A 121 1.00 -9.88 -0.54
C PRO A 121 0.91 -11.29 -1.09
N LEU A 122 2.00 -11.81 -1.66
CA LEU A 122 2.01 -13.15 -2.26
C LEU A 122 2.86 -14.11 -1.44
N LYS A 123 2.52 -15.39 -1.52
CA LYS A 123 3.34 -16.49 -1.00
C LYS A 123 3.56 -17.54 -2.07
N LYS A 124 4.68 -18.26 -1.96
CA LYS A 124 5.02 -19.42 -2.77
C LYS A 124 5.50 -20.52 -1.85
N ASN A 125 4.84 -21.67 -1.87
CA ASN A 125 5.10 -22.77 -0.94
C ASN A 125 5.11 -22.29 0.54
N GLU A 126 4.06 -21.56 0.94
CA GLU A 126 3.88 -21.00 2.29
C GLU A 126 4.94 -19.98 2.75
N LYS A 127 5.88 -19.57 1.89
CA LYS A 127 6.89 -18.55 2.19
C LYS A 127 6.57 -17.24 1.48
N PRO A 128 6.91 -16.07 2.07
CA PRO A 128 6.78 -14.78 1.38
C PRO A 128 7.42 -14.77 -0.01
N TYR A 129 6.65 -14.35 -1.01
CA TYR A 129 7.08 -14.23 -2.39
C TYR A 129 7.03 -12.76 -2.83
N HIS A 130 8.07 -12.34 -3.57
CA HIS A 130 8.24 -10.95 -4.04
C HIS A 130 8.69 -10.89 -5.51
N GLY A 131 8.58 -11.99 -6.26
CA GLY A 131 9.06 -12.07 -7.64
C GLY A 131 8.20 -11.28 -8.64
N ASP A 132 7.07 -10.74 -8.20
CA ASP A 132 6.19 -9.82 -8.91
C ASP A 132 6.59 -8.33 -8.76
N HIS A 133 7.46 -8.02 -7.79
CA HIS A 133 7.80 -6.65 -7.43
C HIS A 133 8.47 -5.82 -8.54
N TRP A 134 8.95 -6.44 -9.62
CA TRP A 134 9.56 -5.73 -10.75
C TRP A 134 8.54 -5.27 -11.81
N LYS A 135 7.29 -5.77 -11.77
CA LYS A 135 6.28 -5.58 -12.82
C LYS A 135 5.81 -4.14 -13.00
N GLY A 136 5.90 -3.30 -11.96
CA GLY A 136 5.41 -1.94 -12.03
C GLY A 136 3.93 -1.88 -12.40
N ILE A 137 3.58 -1.07 -13.39
CA ILE A 137 2.17 -0.89 -13.80
C ILE A 137 1.51 -2.20 -14.29
N PHE A 138 2.31 -3.16 -14.78
CA PHE A 138 1.83 -4.48 -15.20
C PHE A 138 1.37 -5.36 -14.04
N HIS A 139 1.50 -4.89 -12.79
CA HIS A 139 0.91 -5.58 -11.64
C HIS A 139 -0.61 -5.73 -11.79
N TYR A 140 -1.29 -4.69 -12.29
CA TYR A 140 -2.74 -4.70 -12.59
C TYR A 140 -3.15 -5.70 -13.69
N ALA A 141 -2.20 -6.32 -14.39
CA ALA A 141 -2.46 -7.38 -15.37
C ALA A 141 -2.25 -8.78 -14.78
N MET A 142 -1.91 -8.89 -13.50
CA MET A 142 -1.92 -10.18 -12.79
C MET A 142 -3.35 -10.69 -12.67
N ASN A 143 -3.49 -12.01 -12.62
CA ASN A 143 -4.80 -12.65 -12.60
C ASN A 143 -4.78 -13.83 -11.65
N PHE A 144 -5.73 -13.84 -10.73
CA PHE A 144 -5.88 -14.87 -9.72
C PHE A 144 -7.20 -15.61 -9.91
N ASP A 145 -7.22 -16.90 -9.58
CA ASP A 145 -8.46 -17.67 -9.55
C ASP A 145 -9.31 -17.31 -8.32
N SER A 146 -10.47 -17.97 -8.19
CA SER A 146 -11.40 -17.71 -7.09
C SER A 146 -10.86 -18.04 -5.70
N LEU A 147 -9.75 -18.79 -5.61
CA LEU A 147 -9.07 -19.14 -4.37
C LEU A 147 -7.81 -18.29 -4.14
N GLY A 148 -7.62 -17.23 -4.94
CA GLY A 148 -6.45 -16.37 -4.86
C GLY A 148 -5.15 -17.03 -5.33
N ARG A 149 -5.19 -18.09 -6.17
CA ARG A 149 -3.99 -18.70 -6.77
C ARG A 149 -3.68 -18.02 -8.09
N TYR A 150 -2.41 -17.72 -8.32
CA TYR A 150 -1.96 -17.05 -9.53
C TYR A 150 -2.14 -17.98 -10.73
N LYS A 151 -2.91 -17.57 -11.74
CA LYS A 151 -3.29 -18.45 -12.86
C LYS A 151 -2.11 -18.98 -13.66
N ARG A 152 -1.06 -18.18 -13.83
CA ARG A 152 0.16 -18.57 -14.57
C ARG A 152 1.09 -19.49 -13.77
N ASN A 153 0.96 -19.53 -12.44
CA ASN A 153 1.74 -20.42 -11.59
C ASN A 153 1.00 -20.68 -10.28
N LYS A 154 0.30 -21.81 -10.20
CA LYS A 154 -0.55 -22.19 -9.06
C LYS A 154 0.21 -22.42 -7.74
N LYS A 155 1.56 -22.49 -7.77
CA LYS A 155 2.38 -22.52 -6.54
C LYS A 155 2.44 -21.15 -5.86
N ILE A 156 2.05 -20.09 -6.56
CA ILE A 156 1.96 -18.71 -6.04
C ILE A 156 0.50 -18.42 -5.72
N SER A 157 0.23 -17.88 -4.53
CA SER A 157 -1.10 -17.46 -4.10
C SER A 157 -1.04 -16.19 -3.26
N ILE A 158 -2.19 -15.57 -3.06
CA ILE A 158 -2.35 -14.45 -2.14
C ILE A 158 -2.12 -14.94 -0.71
N ASP A 159 -1.29 -14.21 0.02
CA ASP A 159 -1.06 -14.36 1.45
C ASP A 159 -2.06 -13.51 2.22
N PHE A 160 -3.26 -14.06 2.40
CA PHE A 160 -4.35 -13.40 3.10
C PHE A 160 -4.04 -13.10 4.57
N GLU A 161 -3.22 -13.93 5.23
CA GLU A 161 -2.81 -13.69 6.62
C GLU A 161 -1.92 -12.46 6.71
N ALA A 162 -0.94 -12.31 5.80
CA ALA A 162 -0.12 -11.10 5.74
C ALA A 162 -0.94 -9.85 5.39
N MET A 163 -1.91 -9.97 4.48
CA MET A 163 -2.85 -8.88 4.15
C MET A 163 -3.64 -8.45 5.40
N ALA A 164 -4.19 -9.41 6.16
CA ALA A 164 -4.97 -9.12 7.35
C ALA A 164 -4.11 -8.49 8.47
N LYS A 165 -2.88 -8.98 8.70
CA LYS A 165 -1.93 -8.36 9.62
C LYS A 165 -1.63 -6.92 9.26
N HIS A 166 -1.44 -6.63 7.97
CA HIS A 166 -1.22 -5.26 7.52
C HIS A 166 -2.46 -4.36 7.76
N ILE A 167 -3.66 -4.84 7.47
CA ILE A 167 -4.91 -4.09 7.76
C ILE A 167 -5.07 -3.81 9.26
N LEU A 168 -4.73 -4.77 10.14
CA LEU A 168 -4.74 -4.57 11.60
C LEU A 168 -3.73 -3.52 12.05
N ALA A 169 -2.52 -3.53 11.48
CA ALA A 169 -1.49 -2.53 11.76
C ALA A 169 -1.93 -1.12 11.30
N LEU A 170 -2.56 -1.02 10.12
CA LEU A 170 -3.14 0.23 9.62
C LEU A 170 -4.26 0.75 10.53
N ASP A 171 -5.20 -0.10 10.95
CA ASP A 171 -6.28 0.30 11.86
C ASP A 171 -5.73 0.79 13.21
N LYS A 172 -4.75 0.07 13.77
CA LYS A 172 -4.09 0.45 15.03
C LYS A 172 -3.40 1.82 14.90
N ALA A 173 -2.61 2.03 13.84
CA ALA A 173 -1.92 3.30 13.61
C ALA A 173 -2.89 4.46 13.29
N ALA A 174 -4.02 4.17 12.61
CA ALA A 174 -5.07 5.15 12.33
C ALA A 174 -5.74 5.64 13.61
N LYS A 175 -6.07 4.73 14.53
CA LYS A 175 -6.71 5.08 15.81
C LYS A 175 -5.86 6.01 16.66
N LYS A 176 -4.53 5.86 16.66
CA LYS A 176 -3.60 6.79 17.34
C LYS A 176 -3.63 8.22 16.81
N ARG A 177 -4.20 8.45 15.62
CA ARG A 177 -4.20 9.74 14.91
C ARG A 177 -5.61 10.33 14.72
N ASN A 178 -6.58 9.84 15.49
CA ASN A 178 -8.00 10.19 15.37
C ASN A 178 -8.54 9.91 13.96
N MET A 179 -8.10 8.80 13.37
CA MET A 179 -8.61 8.26 12.12
C MET A 179 -9.02 6.79 12.30
N TYR A 180 -9.62 6.21 11.28
CA TYR A 180 -9.91 4.78 11.21
C TYR A 180 -9.90 4.28 9.76
N VAL A 181 -9.76 2.96 9.59
CA VAL A 181 -9.99 2.30 8.30
C VAL A 181 -11.50 2.30 8.05
N LYS A 182 -11.95 3.15 7.14
CA LYS A 182 -13.38 3.33 6.83
C LYS A 182 -13.93 2.23 5.94
N LYS A 183 -13.13 1.79 4.98
CA LYS A 183 -13.57 0.79 3.99
C LYS A 183 -12.37 0.07 3.40
N VAL A 184 -12.54 -1.24 3.22
CA VAL A 184 -11.66 -2.08 2.41
C VAL A 184 -12.42 -2.54 1.17
N LEU A 185 -11.82 -2.37 -0.02
CA LEU A 185 -12.25 -3.06 -1.23
C LEU A 185 -11.25 -4.19 -1.49
N LEU A 186 -11.78 -5.41 -1.49
CA LEU A 186 -11.12 -6.63 -1.92
C LEU A 186 -12.14 -7.34 -2.80
N LYS A 187 -11.69 -8.01 -3.85
CA LYS A 187 -12.56 -8.79 -4.74
C LYS A 187 -13.51 -9.67 -3.94
N ILE A 188 -14.79 -9.67 -4.31
CA ILE A 188 -15.88 -10.22 -3.48
C ILE A 188 -15.60 -11.68 -3.09
N ASN A 189 -15.21 -12.50 -4.07
CA ASN A 189 -14.98 -13.94 -3.87
C ASN A 189 -13.74 -14.28 -3.03
N LEU A 190 -12.79 -13.36 -2.84
CA LEU A 190 -11.58 -13.60 -2.05
C LEU A 190 -11.79 -13.37 -0.54
N LYS A 191 -12.91 -12.75 -0.15
CA LYS A 191 -13.14 -12.34 1.24
C LYS A 191 -13.34 -13.52 2.18
N ASP A 192 -13.98 -14.59 1.72
CA ASP A 192 -14.24 -15.74 2.59
C ASP A 192 -12.93 -16.39 3.01
N ASP A 193 -12.01 -16.58 2.06
CA ASP A 193 -10.67 -17.09 2.36
C ASP A 193 -9.84 -16.10 3.18
N PHE A 194 -9.98 -14.80 2.93
CA PHE A 194 -9.40 -13.76 3.79
C PHE A 194 -9.87 -13.89 5.25
N PHE A 195 -11.17 -13.99 5.49
CA PHE A 195 -11.76 -14.06 6.83
C PHE A 195 -11.57 -15.42 7.52
N LYS A 196 -11.20 -16.49 6.81
CA LYS A 196 -10.82 -17.77 7.41
C LYS A 196 -9.48 -17.70 8.15
N THR A 197 -8.59 -16.79 7.75
CA THR A 197 -7.27 -16.63 8.38
C THR A 197 -7.37 -16.15 9.84
N GLN A 198 -6.32 -16.41 10.64
CA GLN A 198 -6.33 -16.05 12.06
C GLN A 198 -6.42 -14.53 12.25
N SER A 199 -5.67 -13.77 11.46
CA SER A 199 -5.74 -12.31 11.50
C SER A 199 -7.00 -11.78 10.78
N GLY A 200 -7.49 -12.46 9.75
CA GLY A 200 -8.75 -12.11 9.08
C GLY A 200 -9.95 -12.15 10.02
N LYS A 201 -10.05 -13.16 10.88
CA LYS A 201 -11.05 -13.24 11.95
C LYS A 201 -10.99 -12.01 12.88
N LYS A 202 -9.78 -11.56 13.24
CA LYS A 202 -9.59 -10.34 14.06
C LYS A 202 -10.02 -9.07 13.33
N VAL A 203 -9.75 -8.97 12.02
CA VAL A 203 -10.22 -7.86 11.18
C VAL A 203 -11.75 -7.80 11.18
N LYS A 204 -12.41 -8.95 11.02
CA LYS A 204 -13.87 -9.07 11.07
C LYS A 204 -14.44 -8.66 12.43
N ALA A 205 -13.84 -9.15 13.52
CA ALA A 205 -14.26 -8.85 14.89
C ALA A 205 -14.13 -7.35 15.24
N LYS A 206 -13.21 -6.62 14.60
CA LYS A 206 -13.08 -5.16 14.76
C LYS A 206 -14.17 -4.35 14.05
N GLY A 207 -15.06 -5.00 13.29
CA GLY A 207 -16.13 -4.31 12.55
C GLY A 207 -15.61 -3.46 11.38
N ILE A 208 -14.41 -3.74 10.87
CA ILE A 208 -13.87 -3.03 9.71
C ILE A 208 -14.75 -3.36 8.49
N TYR A 209 -15.29 -2.32 7.85
CA TYR A 209 -16.21 -2.50 6.74
C TYR A 209 -15.49 -2.95 5.47
N PHE A 210 -15.92 -4.07 4.89
CA PHE A 210 -15.54 -4.53 3.56
C PHE A 210 -16.73 -4.33 2.61
N ALA A 211 -16.48 -3.75 1.43
CA ALA A 211 -17.57 -3.43 0.49
C ALA A 211 -18.32 -4.67 0.03
N LYS A 212 -19.60 -4.84 0.37
CA LYS A 212 -20.37 -6.07 0.10
C LYS A 212 -20.61 -6.36 -1.39
N TYR A 213 -20.67 -5.32 -2.21
CA TYR A 213 -20.88 -5.39 -3.65
C TYR A 213 -19.88 -4.49 -4.38
N LEU A 214 -19.40 -4.95 -5.53
CA LEU A 214 -18.59 -4.20 -6.47
C LEU A 214 -19.16 -4.40 -7.88
N PRO A 215 -19.25 -3.35 -8.72
CA PRO A 215 -19.57 -3.53 -10.13
C PRO A 215 -18.58 -4.51 -10.78
N LYS A 216 -19.06 -5.39 -11.67
CA LYS A 216 -18.27 -6.50 -12.24
C LYS A 216 -16.89 -6.09 -12.78
N LEU A 217 -16.82 -4.95 -13.47
CA LEU A 217 -15.55 -4.40 -13.99
C LEU A 217 -14.57 -4.03 -12.87
N ILE A 218 -15.06 -3.43 -11.79
CA ILE A 218 -14.24 -3.07 -10.62
C ILE A 218 -13.82 -4.35 -9.90
N ASP A 219 -14.75 -5.26 -9.64
CA ASP A 219 -14.47 -6.52 -8.94
C ASP A 219 -13.39 -7.35 -9.65
N ASN A 220 -13.50 -7.47 -10.98
CA ASN A 220 -12.52 -8.20 -11.78
C ASN A 220 -11.14 -7.56 -11.78
N ALA A 221 -11.03 -6.26 -11.55
CA ALA A 221 -9.77 -5.55 -11.50
C ALA A 221 -9.08 -5.59 -10.11
N HIS A 222 -9.73 -6.13 -9.07
CA HIS A 222 -9.21 -6.14 -7.68
C HIS A 222 -8.76 -7.54 -7.22
N ASP A 223 -8.33 -8.42 -8.13
CA ASP A 223 -7.78 -9.73 -7.77
C ASP A 223 -6.29 -9.69 -7.39
N ASP A 224 -5.57 -8.61 -7.72
CA ASP A 224 -4.14 -8.43 -7.46
C ASP A 224 -3.82 -7.40 -6.35
N HIS A 225 -4.83 -6.67 -5.86
CA HIS A 225 -4.66 -5.61 -4.88
C HIS A 225 -5.89 -5.44 -3.99
N TYR A 226 -5.74 -4.67 -2.91
CA TYR A 226 -6.83 -4.21 -2.07
C TYR A 226 -6.73 -2.71 -1.87
N HIS A 227 -7.90 -2.07 -1.85
CA HIS A 227 -8.06 -0.64 -1.69
C HIS A 227 -8.48 -0.33 -0.26
N ILE A 228 -7.90 0.70 0.34
CA ILE A 228 -8.28 1.18 1.67
C ILE A 228 -8.66 2.65 1.58
N ASP A 229 -9.88 2.96 2.04
CA ASP A 229 -10.28 4.31 2.41
C ASP A 229 -10.08 4.51 3.91
N PHE A 230 -9.37 5.58 4.29
CA PHE A 230 -9.33 6.10 5.64
C PHE A 230 -10.37 7.22 5.83
N ALA A 231 -10.77 7.45 7.08
CA ALA A 231 -11.53 8.63 7.44
C ALA A 231 -11.11 9.18 8.80
N PHE A 232 -11.36 10.48 8.97
CA PHE A 232 -11.25 11.15 10.25
C PHE A 232 -12.38 10.70 11.16
N LYS A 233 -12.09 10.51 12.45
CA LYS A 233 -13.15 10.41 13.46
C LYS A 233 -13.92 11.73 13.49
N LYS A 234 -15.23 11.63 13.66
CA LYS A 234 -16.06 12.78 13.98
C LYS A 234 -15.85 13.16 15.43
#